data_AF-A0A7K6S482-F1
#
_entry.id   AF-A0A7K6S482-F1
#
_cell.length_a   1.000
_cell.length_b   1.000
_cell.length_c   1.000
_cell.angle_alpha   90.00
_cell.angle_beta   90.00
_cell.angle_gamma   90.00
#
_symmetry.space_group_name_H-M   'P 1'
#
loop_
_entity.id
_entity.type
_entity.pdbx_description
1 polymer ?
#
loop_
_entity_poly.entity_id
_entity_poly.type
_entity_poly.pdbx_seq_one_letter_code
_entity_poly.pdbx_strand_id
1 'polypeptide(L)'
;YREAWDKDKTQISIPSDTPVMLQSKVNALNISNKHYQKAWDEAKAKSYDLRADAILIKHAKASRDIASEYKYKETHEKQKGHYIGCRTAKEDPKLSWAARAMLLQNDRIYRKAYHDSKAQIHIPVDAMSVQAAKECQTLVSDVDYRHYLHQWTCLPDQNDVIHARKAYDLQSDNVYKSDLEWLRGIGWVTEGSVDVVKAKKAQELLNERLYRTRPDEMKFTSITDMPDVVQAKINALQLSDV
;
A
#
# COMPACT_ATOMS: atom_id res chain seq x y z
N TYR A 1 -78.84 29.64 50.84
CA TYR A 1 -78.75 30.94 50.15
C TYR A 1 -77.85 31.93 50.90
N ARG A 2 -78.05 32.20 52.20
CA ARG A 2 -77.12 33.03 53.01
C ARG A 2 -75.69 32.49 53.06
N GLU A 3 -75.50 31.20 53.34
CA GLU A 3 -74.16 30.59 53.41
C GLU A 3 -73.39 30.60 52.09
N ALA A 4 -74.09 30.53 50.95
CA ALA A 4 -73.46 30.63 49.63
C ALA A 4 -73.01 32.07 49.35
N TRP A 5 -73.82 33.06 49.74
CA TRP A 5 -73.51 34.49 49.59
C TRP A 5 -72.36 34.93 50.51
N ASP A 6 -72.33 34.44 51.74
CA ASP A 6 -71.23 34.73 52.67
C ASP A 6 -69.92 34.09 52.20
N LYS A 7 -69.97 32.89 51.58
CA LYS A 7 -68.79 32.28 50.93
C LYS A 7 -68.28 33.10 49.75
N ASP A 8 -69.16 33.62 48.90
CA ASP A 8 -68.77 34.36 47.69
C ASP A 8 -68.10 35.70 48.02
N LYS A 9 -68.49 36.37 49.12
CA LYS A 9 -67.81 37.59 49.61
C LYS A 9 -66.41 37.33 50.17
N THR A 10 -66.13 36.11 50.60
CA THR A 10 -64.81 35.73 51.13
C THR A 10 -63.84 35.25 50.06
N GLN A 11 -64.33 34.83 48.89
CA GLN A 11 -63.50 34.43 47.74
C GLN A 11 -63.38 35.55 46.71
N ILE A 12 -62.51 36.52 46.97
CA ILE A 12 -62.15 37.56 46.00
C ILE A 12 -60.96 37.04 45.17
N SER A 13 -61.22 36.61 43.94
CA SER A 13 -60.18 36.23 42.98
C SER A 13 -59.82 37.44 42.11
N ILE A 14 -58.63 38.01 42.33
CA ILE A 14 -58.10 39.08 41.48
C ILE A 14 -57.44 38.43 40.25
N PRO A 15 -57.75 38.85 39.02
CA PRO A 15 -57.12 38.30 37.84
C PRO A 15 -55.60 38.55 37.85
N SER A 16 -54.85 37.50 37.53
CA SER A 16 -53.36 37.47 37.52
C SER A 16 -52.71 38.59 36.68
N ASP A 17 -53.45 39.12 35.71
CA ASP A 17 -52.93 39.94 34.62
C ASP A 17 -53.25 41.43 34.80
N THR A 18 -53.62 41.84 36.02
CA THR A 18 -53.70 43.26 36.36
C THR A 18 -52.31 43.91 36.25
N PRO A 19 -52.21 45.16 35.74
CA PRO A 19 -50.92 45.82 35.53
C PRO A 19 -50.02 45.88 36.77
N VAL A 20 -50.63 46.08 37.95
CA VAL A 20 -49.94 46.13 39.24
C VAL A 20 -49.34 44.78 39.62
N MET A 21 -50.06 43.68 39.35
CA MET A 21 -49.57 42.32 39.60
C MET A 21 -48.43 41.95 38.67
N LEU A 22 -48.51 42.33 37.39
CA LEU A 22 -47.42 42.16 36.42
C LEU A 22 -46.17 42.95 36.85
N GLN A 23 -46.35 44.20 37.29
CA GLN A 23 -45.24 45.01 37.78
C GLN A 23 -44.61 44.42 39.05
N SER A 24 -45.43 43.88 39.97
CA SER A 24 -44.93 43.14 41.14
C SER A 24 -44.10 41.92 40.75
N LYS A 25 -44.56 41.13 39.77
CA LYS A 25 -43.82 39.96 39.25
C LYS A 25 -42.48 40.36 38.60
N VAL A 26 -42.46 41.42 37.79
CA VAL A 26 -41.22 41.92 37.16
C VAL A 26 -40.26 42.47 38.22
N ASN A 27 -40.75 43.22 39.20
CA ASN A 27 -39.94 43.71 40.30
C ASN A 27 -39.38 42.56 41.16
N ALA A 28 -40.17 41.52 41.40
CA ALA A 28 -39.71 40.32 42.10
C ALA A 28 -38.58 39.59 41.33
N LEU A 29 -38.66 39.53 40.00
CA LEU A 29 -37.57 38.99 39.17
C LEU A 29 -36.31 39.86 39.23
N ASN A 30 -36.47 41.19 39.19
CA ASN A 30 -35.35 42.14 39.23
C ASN A 30 -34.64 42.20 40.60
N ILE A 31 -35.38 42.02 41.70
CA ILE A 31 -34.84 42.03 43.07
C ILE A 31 -34.29 40.65 43.47
N SER A 32 -34.69 39.58 42.77
CA SER A 32 -34.28 38.22 43.11
C SER A 32 -32.79 38.00 42.93
N ASN A 33 -32.09 37.79 44.04
CA ASN A 33 -30.66 37.50 44.06
C ASN A 33 -30.32 36.20 43.29
N LYS A 34 -31.26 35.24 43.24
CA LYS A 34 -31.11 34.01 42.47
C LYS A 34 -31.06 34.30 40.97
N HIS A 35 -31.94 35.17 40.46
CA HIS A 35 -31.95 35.55 39.05
C HIS A 35 -30.74 36.41 38.69
N TYR A 36 -30.32 37.29 39.60
CA TYR A 36 -29.11 38.10 39.46
C TYR A 36 -27.83 37.24 39.30
N GLN A 37 -27.68 36.17 40.10
CA GLN A 37 -26.48 35.32 40.07
C GLN A 37 -26.53 34.21 39.01
N LYS A 38 -27.71 33.91 38.46
CA LYS A 38 -27.94 32.77 37.55
C LYS A 38 -27.00 32.78 36.34
N ALA A 39 -26.85 33.93 35.66
CA ALA A 39 -25.98 34.03 34.49
C ALA A 39 -24.50 33.81 34.84
N TRP A 40 -24.08 34.25 36.02
CA TRP A 40 -22.71 34.06 36.52
C TRP A 40 -22.45 32.60 36.91
N ASP A 41 -23.42 31.94 37.54
CA ASP A 41 -23.33 30.52 37.87
C ASP A 41 -23.31 29.63 36.62
N GLU A 42 -24.13 29.96 35.61
CA GLU A 42 -24.13 29.27 34.32
C GLU A 42 -22.81 29.48 33.56
N ALA A 43 -22.19 30.65 33.65
CA ALA A 43 -20.88 30.92 33.07
C ALA A 43 -19.77 30.11 33.76
N LYS A 44 -19.76 30.07 35.11
CA LYS A 44 -18.83 29.23 35.89
C LYS A 44 -18.98 27.75 35.58
N ALA A 45 -20.19 27.27 35.35
CA ALA A 45 -20.44 25.87 35.03
C ALA A 45 -19.94 25.48 33.62
N LYS A 46 -19.97 26.42 32.66
CA LYS A 46 -19.55 26.20 31.27
C LYS A 46 -18.07 26.45 31.00
N SER A 47 -17.38 27.21 31.85
CA SER A 47 -16.00 27.66 31.60
C SER A 47 -14.92 26.58 31.79
N TYR A 48 -15.23 25.46 32.45
CA TYR A 48 -14.25 24.41 32.74
C TYR A 48 -14.51 23.16 31.88
N ASP A 49 -13.68 22.96 30.85
CA ASP A 49 -13.64 21.71 30.08
C ASP A 49 -12.68 20.72 30.78
N LEU A 50 -13.19 20.03 31.81
CA LEU A 50 -12.45 18.99 32.54
C LEU A 50 -12.43 17.68 31.74
N ARG A 51 -11.62 17.66 30.68
CA ARG A 51 -11.48 16.47 29.86
C ARG A 51 -10.82 15.33 30.63
N ALA A 52 -11.28 14.10 30.41
CA ALA A 52 -10.78 12.90 31.08
C ALA A 52 -9.28 12.61 30.84
N ASP A 53 -8.70 13.25 29.83
CA ASP A 53 -7.30 13.16 29.42
C ASP A 53 -6.43 14.32 29.94
N ALA A 54 -7.00 15.25 30.71
CA ALA A 54 -6.26 16.34 31.35
C ALA A 54 -5.11 15.79 32.21
N ILE A 55 -3.98 16.49 32.22
CA ILE A 55 -2.73 16.04 32.86
C ILE A 55 -2.94 15.71 34.33
N LEU A 56 -3.67 16.55 35.07
CA LEU A 56 -3.97 16.32 36.49
C LEU A 56 -4.79 15.04 36.72
N ILE A 57 -5.76 14.76 35.85
CA ILE A 57 -6.61 13.58 35.95
C ILE A 57 -5.82 12.31 35.58
N LYS A 58 -4.97 12.37 34.54
CA LYS A 58 -4.06 11.29 34.19
C LYS A 58 -3.07 10.98 35.33
N HIS A 59 -2.48 12.02 35.91
CA HIS A 59 -1.56 11.88 37.04
C HIS A 59 -2.26 11.26 38.26
N ALA A 60 -3.46 11.72 38.61
CA ALA A 60 -4.25 11.15 39.69
C ALA A 60 -4.60 9.67 39.46
N LYS A 61 -4.96 9.29 38.22
CA LYS A 61 -5.21 7.89 37.84
C LYS A 61 -3.93 7.03 37.98
N ALA A 62 -2.80 7.53 37.48
CA ALA A 62 -1.52 6.83 37.59
C ALA A 62 -1.10 6.63 39.05
N SER A 63 -1.23 7.66 39.89
CA SER A 63 -0.95 7.57 41.33
C SER A 63 -1.85 6.55 42.03
N ARG A 64 -3.16 6.54 41.73
CA ARG A 64 -4.09 5.52 42.23
C ARG A 64 -3.69 4.11 41.79
N ASP A 65 -3.26 3.96 40.54
CA ASP A 65 -2.84 2.67 39.99
C ASP A 65 -1.56 2.16 40.65
N ILE A 66 -0.61 3.04 40.98
CA ILE A 66 0.62 2.73 41.71
C ILE A 66 0.31 2.28 43.14
N ALA A 67 -0.64 2.93 43.82
CA ALA A 67 -1.04 2.57 45.18
C ALA A 67 -1.92 1.31 45.25
N SER A 68 -2.38 0.78 44.10
CA SER A 68 -3.25 -0.38 44.05
C SER A 68 -2.47 -1.67 44.26
N GLU A 69 -2.72 -2.34 45.39
CA GLU A 69 -2.13 -3.65 45.70
C GLU A 69 -2.49 -4.71 44.64
N TYR A 70 -3.71 -4.64 44.09
CA TYR A 70 -4.14 -5.54 43.02
C TYR A 70 -3.26 -5.40 41.77
N LYS A 71 -3.05 -4.17 41.28
CA LYS A 71 -2.20 -3.93 40.11
C LYS A 71 -0.75 -4.29 40.38
N TYR A 72 -0.26 -4.04 41.60
CA TYR A 72 1.07 -4.48 42.03
C TYR A 72 1.25 -6.00 41.98
N LYS A 73 0.28 -6.77 42.48
CA LYS A 73 0.33 -8.23 42.42
C LYS A 73 0.23 -8.74 40.98
N GLU A 74 -0.63 -8.13 40.16
CA GLU A 74 -0.76 -8.48 38.75
C GLU A 74 0.55 -8.26 37.98
N THR A 75 1.22 -7.12 38.17
CA THR A 75 2.52 -6.87 37.54
C THR A 75 3.60 -7.80 38.06
N HIS A 76 3.60 -8.10 39.36
CA HIS A 76 4.52 -9.08 39.95
C HIS A 76 4.36 -10.47 39.33
N GLU A 77 3.14 -11.00 39.20
CA GLU A 77 2.89 -12.29 38.53
C GLU A 77 3.35 -12.28 37.07
N LYS A 78 3.12 -11.18 36.33
CA LYS A 78 3.60 -11.03 34.94
C LYS A 78 5.12 -10.98 34.84
N GLN A 79 5.79 -10.43 35.85
CA GLN A 79 7.25 -10.34 35.92
C GLN A 79 7.92 -11.60 36.46
N LYS A 80 7.17 -12.53 37.08
CA LYS A 80 7.71 -13.83 37.47
C LYS A 80 8.24 -14.56 36.23
N GLY A 81 9.48 -15.01 36.32
CA GLY A 81 10.17 -15.69 35.23
C GLY A 81 10.89 -14.77 34.24
N HIS A 82 10.78 -13.44 34.36
CA HIS A 82 11.52 -12.52 33.48
C HIS A 82 13.05 -12.62 33.63
N TYR A 83 13.52 -13.08 34.80
CA TYR A 83 14.94 -13.32 35.09
C TYR A 83 15.44 -14.71 34.67
N ILE A 84 14.61 -15.53 34.01
CA ILE A 84 15.10 -16.75 33.36
C ILE A 84 15.90 -16.26 32.14
N GLY A 85 17.21 -16.51 32.15
CA GLY A 85 18.20 -15.88 31.25
C GLY A 85 18.08 -16.15 29.74
N CYS A 86 16.90 -16.54 29.25
CA CYS A 86 16.60 -16.81 27.85
C CYS A 86 15.28 -16.12 27.51
N ARG A 87 15.28 -15.22 26.51
CA ARG A 87 14.09 -14.44 26.12
C ARG A 87 13.00 -15.33 25.53
N THR A 88 13.41 -16.45 24.94
CA THR A 88 12.52 -17.44 24.34
C THR A 88 12.89 -18.84 24.83
N ALA A 89 11.90 -19.72 24.98
CA ALA A 89 12.12 -21.13 25.31
C ALA A 89 13.12 -21.84 24.35
N LYS A 90 13.20 -21.38 23.09
CA LYS A 90 14.16 -21.86 22.08
C LYS A 90 15.62 -21.54 22.40
N GLU A 91 15.86 -20.49 23.19
CA GLU A 91 17.20 -20.02 23.55
C GLU A 91 17.75 -20.76 24.79
N ASP A 92 16.91 -21.46 25.56
CA ASP A 92 17.38 -22.29 26.67
C ASP A 92 18.21 -23.46 26.13
N PRO A 93 19.50 -23.57 26.51
CA PRO A 93 20.33 -24.70 26.11
C PRO A 93 19.70 -26.04 26.46
N LYS A 94 19.09 -26.20 27.64
CA LYS A 94 18.53 -27.50 28.05
C LYS A 94 17.32 -27.86 27.20
N LEU A 95 16.41 -26.91 26.98
CA LEU A 95 15.22 -27.14 26.18
C LEU A 95 15.55 -27.37 24.69
N SER A 96 16.53 -26.65 24.15
CA SER A 96 17.00 -26.87 22.78
C SER A 96 17.66 -28.24 22.60
N TRP A 97 18.45 -28.70 23.58
CA TRP A 97 19.00 -30.06 23.61
C TRP A 97 17.90 -31.12 23.69
N ALA A 98 16.89 -30.95 24.55
CA ALA A 98 15.75 -31.86 24.65
C ALA A 98 14.96 -31.94 23.33
N ALA A 99 14.72 -30.80 22.68
CA ALA A 99 14.05 -30.76 21.38
C ALA A 99 14.87 -31.48 20.30
N ARG A 100 16.19 -31.30 20.27
CA ARG A 100 17.08 -32.04 19.35
C ARG A 100 17.07 -33.54 19.60
N ALA A 101 17.11 -33.98 20.85
CA ALA A 101 17.02 -35.39 21.20
C ALA A 101 15.68 -36.01 20.75
N MET A 102 14.57 -35.28 20.92
CA MET A 102 13.25 -35.71 20.47
C MET A 102 13.15 -35.80 18.94
N LEU A 103 13.77 -34.86 18.21
CA LEU A 103 13.85 -34.92 16.75
C LEU A 103 14.64 -36.15 16.27
N LEU A 104 15.72 -36.50 16.95
CA LEU A 104 16.55 -37.66 16.61
C LEU A 104 15.82 -38.99 16.88
N GLN A 105 15.01 -39.06 17.93
CA GLN A 105 14.16 -40.22 18.24
C GLN A 105 13.01 -40.42 17.23
N ASN A 106 12.74 -39.44 16.38
CA ASN A 106 11.64 -39.52 15.44
C ASN A 106 12.01 -40.37 14.21
N ASP A 107 11.54 -41.62 14.21
CA ASP A 107 11.71 -42.59 13.12
C ASP A 107 11.34 -42.04 11.73
N ARG A 108 10.33 -41.16 11.65
CA ARG A 108 9.91 -40.55 10.38
C ARG A 108 10.98 -39.63 9.82
N ILE A 109 11.62 -38.83 10.68
CA ILE A 109 12.72 -37.94 10.26
C ILE A 109 13.96 -38.76 9.90
N TYR A 110 14.26 -39.79 10.71
CA TYR A 110 15.36 -40.71 10.44
C TYR A 110 15.26 -41.36 9.05
N ARG A 111 14.07 -41.85 8.67
CA ARG A 111 13.85 -42.51 7.36
C ARG A 111 13.64 -41.55 6.20
N LYS A 112 13.37 -40.26 6.47
CA LYS A 112 13.08 -39.27 5.42
C LYS A 112 14.24 -39.13 4.43
N ALA A 113 15.45 -38.89 4.93
CA ALA A 113 16.63 -38.72 4.08
C ALA A 113 16.90 -39.96 3.21
N TYR A 114 16.71 -41.16 3.76
CA TYR A 114 16.81 -42.41 3.01
C TYR A 114 15.74 -42.52 1.92
N HIS A 115 14.49 -42.17 2.21
CA HIS A 115 13.42 -42.21 1.21
C HIS A 115 13.57 -41.15 0.11
N ASP A 116 14.13 -39.99 0.43
CA ASP A 116 14.39 -38.92 -0.52
C ASP A 116 15.55 -39.32 -1.47
N SER A 117 16.57 -40.03 -0.98
CA SER A 117 17.77 -40.39 -1.77
C SER A 117 17.74 -41.79 -2.38
N LYS A 118 16.94 -42.75 -1.88
CA LYS A 118 16.93 -44.15 -2.37
C LYS A 118 16.65 -44.29 -3.86
N ALA A 119 15.96 -43.32 -4.46
CA ALA A 119 15.65 -43.28 -5.89
C ALA A 119 16.72 -42.54 -6.72
N GLN A 120 17.59 -41.77 -6.07
CA GLN A 120 18.69 -41.05 -6.70
C GLN A 120 19.89 -41.98 -6.84
N ILE A 121 19.87 -42.83 -7.88
CA ILE A 121 20.98 -43.73 -8.19
C ILE A 121 21.92 -43.01 -9.14
N HIS A 122 23.12 -42.69 -8.67
CA HIS A 122 24.19 -42.17 -9.53
C HIS A 122 25.11 -43.33 -9.95
N ILE A 123 24.98 -43.78 -11.20
CA ILE A 123 25.92 -44.74 -11.79
C ILE A 123 27.08 -43.93 -12.39
N PRO A 124 28.34 -44.15 -12.00
CA PRO A 124 29.46 -43.46 -12.61
C PRO A 124 29.55 -43.82 -14.10
N VAL A 125 29.95 -42.86 -14.93
CA VAL A 125 30.08 -43.07 -16.39
C VAL A 125 31.09 -44.18 -16.70
N ASP A 126 32.09 -44.34 -15.84
CA ASP A 126 33.13 -45.37 -15.96
C ASP A 126 32.70 -46.74 -15.42
N ALA A 127 31.43 -46.92 -15.04
CA ALA A 127 30.93 -48.23 -14.67
C ALA A 127 31.02 -49.18 -15.87
N MET A 128 31.61 -50.37 -15.67
CA MET A 128 31.78 -51.38 -16.73
C MET A 128 30.47 -51.74 -17.44
N SER A 129 29.33 -51.74 -16.73
CA SER A 129 28.02 -52.00 -17.32
C SER A 129 27.58 -50.91 -18.30
N VAL A 130 27.88 -49.64 -18.00
CA VAL A 130 27.57 -48.49 -18.85
C VAL A 130 28.48 -48.48 -20.08
N GLN A 131 29.78 -48.74 -19.89
CA GLN A 131 30.74 -48.85 -20.98
C GLN A 131 30.36 -49.99 -21.93
N ALA A 132 30.11 -51.19 -21.41
CA ALA A 132 29.68 -52.34 -22.21
C ALA A 132 28.35 -52.07 -22.95
N ALA A 133 27.39 -51.40 -22.31
CA ALA A 133 26.14 -51.00 -22.97
C ALA A 133 26.38 -50.00 -24.11
N LYS A 134 27.30 -49.05 -23.92
CA LYS A 134 27.66 -48.07 -24.95
C LYS A 134 28.32 -48.75 -26.16
N GLU A 135 29.27 -49.66 -25.91
CA GLU A 135 29.91 -50.45 -26.96
C GLU A 135 28.90 -51.34 -27.69
N CYS A 136 28.02 -52.02 -26.95
CA CYS A 136 26.93 -52.80 -27.54
C CYS A 136 26.03 -51.92 -28.41
N GLN A 137 25.65 -50.73 -27.94
CA GLN A 137 24.83 -49.79 -28.70
C GLN A 137 25.53 -49.36 -29.99
N THR A 138 26.84 -49.08 -29.95
CA THR A 138 27.60 -48.74 -31.17
C THR A 138 27.63 -49.88 -32.18
N LEU A 139 27.79 -51.12 -31.72
CA LEU A 139 27.81 -52.31 -32.59
C LEU A 139 26.44 -52.63 -33.18
N VAL A 140 25.36 -52.44 -32.40
CA VAL A 140 23.98 -52.69 -32.84
C VAL A 140 23.48 -51.54 -33.73
N SER A 141 23.97 -50.33 -33.54
CA SER A 141 23.55 -49.20 -34.33
C SER A 141 24.20 -49.21 -35.71
N ASP A 142 23.39 -49.25 -36.77
CA ASP A 142 23.87 -49.04 -38.15
C ASP A 142 24.24 -47.57 -38.43
N VAL A 143 24.31 -46.71 -37.41
CA VAL A 143 24.54 -45.25 -37.58
C VAL A 143 25.88 -45.00 -38.26
N ASP A 144 26.93 -45.69 -37.83
CA ASP A 144 28.27 -45.57 -38.40
C ASP A 144 28.37 -46.16 -39.82
N TYR A 145 27.43 -47.03 -40.21
CA TYR A 145 27.36 -47.64 -41.54
C TYR A 145 26.44 -46.87 -42.50
N ARG A 146 25.56 -46.01 -41.99
CA ARG A 146 24.69 -45.11 -42.78
C ARG A 146 25.48 -43.89 -43.26
N HIS A 147 26.47 -44.13 -44.11
CA HIS A 147 27.09 -43.07 -44.90
C HIS A 147 26.27 -42.86 -46.17
N TYR A 148 25.29 -41.94 -46.11
CA TYR A 148 24.58 -41.52 -47.31
C TYR A 148 25.57 -40.90 -48.30
N LEU A 149 25.77 -41.56 -49.44
CA LEU A 149 26.50 -40.94 -50.54
C LEU A 149 25.73 -39.68 -50.95
N HIS A 150 26.43 -38.55 -50.95
CA HIS A 150 25.86 -37.21 -51.14
C HIS A 150 25.07 -36.70 -49.94
N GLN A 151 25.72 -36.55 -48.77
CA GLN A 151 25.35 -35.46 -47.88
C GLN A 151 25.50 -34.16 -48.68
N TRP A 152 24.39 -33.62 -49.18
CA TRP A 152 24.37 -32.24 -49.67
C TRP A 152 24.61 -31.36 -48.46
N THR A 153 25.87 -30.99 -48.25
CA THR A 153 26.20 -29.91 -47.33
C THR A 153 25.67 -28.65 -47.99
N CYS A 154 24.62 -28.11 -47.39
CA CYS A 154 24.05 -26.84 -47.76
C CYS A 154 25.12 -25.76 -47.61
N LEU A 155 25.78 -25.35 -48.69
CA LEU A 155 26.75 -24.25 -48.63
C LEU A 155 26.01 -22.97 -48.24
N PRO A 156 26.60 -22.09 -47.42
CA PRO A 156 25.94 -20.86 -46.97
C PRO A 156 25.51 -19.90 -48.10
N ASP A 157 26.06 -20.09 -49.31
CA ASP A 157 25.75 -19.31 -50.52
C ASP A 157 24.57 -19.86 -51.33
N GLN A 158 24.06 -21.05 -50.99
CA GLN A 158 22.94 -21.65 -51.70
C GLN A 158 21.63 -20.94 -51.37
N ASN A 159 20.82 -20.70 -52.41
CA ASN A 159 19.57 -19.96 -52.28
C ASN A 159 18.62 -20.57 -51.24
N ASP A 160 18.48 -21.89 -51.19
CA ASP A 160 17.58 -22.57 -50.25
C ASP A 160 17.95 -22.28 -48.78
N VAL A 161 19.25 -22.21 -48.50
CA VAL A 161 19.81 -21.90 -47.17
C VAL A 161 19.59 -20.43 -46.83
N ILE A 162 19.80 -19.54 -47.81
CA ILE A 162 19.55 -18.10 -47.67
C ILE A 162 18.07 -17.86 -47.40
N HIS A 163 17.16 -18.54 -48.10
CA HIS A 163 15.72 -18.42 -47.91
C HIS A 163 15.28 -18.97 -46.55
N ALA A 164 15.79 -20.14 -46.15
CA ALA A 164 15.52 -20.70 -44.83
C ALA A 164 16.01 -19.78 -43.72
N ARG A 165 17.23 -19.24 -43.84
CA ARG A 165 17.79 -18.27 -42.89
C ARG A 165 16.91 -17.02 -42.79
N LYS A 166 16.50 -16.43 -43.91
CA LYS A 166 15.60 -15.27 -43.93
C LYS A 166 14.26 -15.56 -43.23
N ALA A 167 13.70 -16.75 -43.45
CA ALA A 167 12.46 -17.16 -42.78
C ALA A 167 12.64 -17.32 -41.26
N TYR A 168 13.77 -17.89 -40.83
CA TYR A 168 14.09 -18.02 -39.40
C TYR A 168 14.38 -16.67 -38.74
N ASP A 169 15.12 -15.79 -39.40
CA ASP A 169 15.40 -14.44 -38.90
C ASP A 169 14.10 -13.64 -38.73
N LEU A 170 13.13 -13.81 -39.65
CA LEU A 170 11.80 -13.20 -39.55
C LEU A 170 10.97 -13.75 -38.38
N GLN A 171 11.08 -15.05 -38.08
CA GLN A 171 10.38 -15.69 -36.96
C GLN A 171 11.07 -15.49 -35.61
N SER A 172 12.35 -15.15 -35.62
CA SER A 172 13.16 -15.08 -34.41
C SER A 172 12.84 -13.81 -33.61
N ASP A 173 12.20 -14.00 -32.46
CA ASP A 173 11.99 -12.96 -31.46
C ASP A 173 13.27 -12.22 -31.07
N ASN A 174 14.41 -12.93 -31.06
CA ASN A 174 15.70 -12.34 -30.70
C ASN A 174 16.16 -11.36 -31.78
N VAL A 175 16.05 -11.73 -33.05
CA VAL A 175 16.41 -10.85 -34.17
C VAL A 175 15.44 -9.68 -34.25
N TYR A 176 14.15 -9.92 -34.06
CA TYR A 176 13.12 -8.87 -34.01
C TYR A 176 13.39 -7.83 -32.90
N LYS A 177 13.84 -8.27 -31.72
CA LYS A 177 14.12 -7.39 -30.58
C LYS A 177 15.54 -6.79 -30.62
N SER A 178 16.43 -7.30 -31.47
CA SER A 178 17.82 -6.84 -31.54
C SER A 178 17.96 -5.36 -31.85
N ASP A 179 17.11 -4.81 -32.73
CA ASP A 179 17.10 -3.38 -33.06
C ASP A 179 16.57 -2.48 -31.93
N LEU A 180 16.06 -3.05 -30.85
CA LEU A 180 15.70 -2.32 -29.63
C LEU A 180 16.75 -2.52 -28.52
N GLU A 181 17.76 -3.37 -28.73
CA GLU A 181 18.82 -3.59 -27.73
C GLU A 181 19.71 -2.36 -27.55
N TRP A 182 19.81 -1.45 -28.52
CA TRP A 182 20.54 -0.19 -28.33
C TRP A 182 19.87 0.74 -27.30
N LEU A 183 18.57 0.53 -27.03
CA LEU A 183 17.85 1.22 -25.94
C LEU A 183 18.12 0.58 -24.56
N ARG A 184 18.70 -0.63 -24.53
CA ARG A 184 18.99 -1.35 -23.28
C ARG A 184 20.04 -0.59 -22.49
N GLY A 185 19.63 -0.06 -21.34
CA GLY A 185 20.50 0.73 -20.45
C GLY A 185 20.33 2.24 -20.59
N ILE A 186 19.54 2.72 -21.56
CA ILE A 186 19.08 4.11 -21.56
C ILE A 186 17.99 4.24 -20.50
N GLY A 187 18.21 5.10 -19.51
CA GLY A 187 17.22 5.37 -18.48
C GLY A 187 15.96 6.00 -19.10
N TRP A 188 14.78 5.58 -18.64
CA TRP A 188 13.54 6.22 -19.07
C TRP A 188 13.43 7.62 -18.45
N VAL A 189 13.50 8.65 -19.30
CA VAL A 189 13.17 10.03 -18.91
C VAL A 189 11.70 10.26 -19.20
N THR A 190 10.94 10.62 -18.16
CA THR A 190 9.48 10.83 -18.26
C THR A 190 9.13 12.20 -18.84
N GLU A 191 10.11 13.11 -18.92
CA GLU A 191 9.95 14.44 -19.50
C GLU A 191 9.76 14.35 -21.01
N GLY A 192 8.54 14.67 -21.46
CA GLY A 192 8.12 14.54 -22.87
C GLY A 192 7.19 13.35 -23.15
N SER A 193 6.93 12.48 -22.17
CA SER A 193 5.89 11.45 -22.35
C SER A 193 4.51 12.09 -22.48
N VAL A 194 3.62 11.46 -23.24
CA VAL A 194 2.27 11.98 -23.52
C VAL A 194 1.53 12.27 -22.22
N ASP A 195 1.62 11.38 -21.23
CA ASP A 195 0.96 11.54 -19.94
C ASP A 195 1.54 12.71 -19.12
N VAL A 196 2.86 12.87 -19.12
CA VAL A 196 3.52 13.98 -18.41
C VAL A 196 3.22 15.32 -19.08
N VAL A 197 3.25 15.39 -20.41
CA VAL A 197 2.88 16.59 -21.17
C VAL A 197 1.42 16.96 -20.93
N LYS A 198 0.53 15.97 -20.96
CA LYS A 198 -0.91 16.15 -20.68
C LYS A 198 -1.14 16.66 -19.26
N ALA A 199 -0.48 16.09 -18.26
CA ALA A 199 -0.57 16.53 -16.87
C ALA A 199 -0.04 17.95 -16.69
N LYS A 200 1.10 18.28 -17.30
CA LYS A 200 1.69 19.63 -17.26
C LYS A 200 0.75 20.66 -17.88
N LYS A 201 0.14 20.36 -19.03
CA LYS A 201 -0.84 21.23 -19.68
C LYS A 201 -2.11 21.42 -18.85
N ALA A 202 -2.60 20.36 -18.20
CA ALA A 202 -3.75 20.47 -17.29
C ALA A 202 -3.43 21.35 -16.07
N GLN A 203 -2.22 21.24 -15.50
CA GLN A 203 -1.77 22.11 -14.41
C GLN A 203 -1.63 23.57 -14.83
N GLU A 204 -1.12 23.83 -16.05
CA GLU A 204 -1.06 25.18 -16.63
C GLU A 204 -2.46 25.79 -16.76
N LEU A 205 -3.45 25.01 -17.21
CA LEU A 205 -4.85 25.45 -17.34
C LEU A 205 -5.51 25.76 -15.99
N LEU A 206 -5.20 24.98 -14.94
CA LEU A 206 -5.73 25.20 -13.59
C LEU A 206 -5.01 26.34 -12.84
N ASN A 207 -3.88 26.83 -13.35
CA ASN A 207 -3.09 27.84 -12.68
C ASN A 207 -3.75 29.23 -12.79
N GLU A 208 -4.39 29.65 -11.71
CA GLU A 208 -5.13 30.93 -11.61
C GLU A 208 -4.24 32.15 -11.91
N ARG A 209 -2.94 32.08 -11.60
CA ARG A 209 -1.98 33.15 -11.92
C ARG A 209 -1.77 33.29 -13.42
N LEU A 210 -1.67 32.18 -14.16
CA LEU A 210 -1.54 32.21 -15.62
C LEU A 210 -2.85 32.64 -16.28
N TYR A 211 -3.98 32.16 -15.76
CA TYR A 211 -5.31 32.48 -16.28
C TYR A 211 -5.68 33.96 -16.16
N ARG A 212 -5.26 34.65 -15.09
CA ARG A 212 -5.55 36.07 -14.86
C ARG A 212 -4.52 37.04 -15.45
N THR A 213 -3.58 36.57 -16.26
CA THR A 213 -2.60 37.45 -16.90
C THR A 213 -3.27 38.43 -17.84
N ARG A 214 -2.82 39.70 -17.83
CA ARG A 214 -3.37 40.74 -18.68
C ARG A 214 -2.90 40.51 -20.12
N PRO A 215 -3.74 40.73 -21.15
CA PRO A 215 -3.36 40.54 -22.55
C PRO A 215 -2.13 41.33 -22.97
N ASP A 216 -1.92 42.53 -22.40
CA ASP A 216 -0.76 43.39 -22.69
C ASP A 216 0.58 42.79 -22.23
N GLU A 217 0.55 41.86 -21.26
CA GLU A 217 1.75 41.17 -20.75
C GLU A 217 2.08 39.89 -21.53
N MET A 218 1.14 39.40 -22.35
CA MET A 218 1.37 38.21 -23.19
C MET A 218 2.23 38.58 -24.40
N LYS A 219 3.40 37.95 -24.52
CA LYS A 219 4.25 38.12 -25.71
C LYS A 219 3.60 37.45 -26.91
N PHE A 220 3.57 38.15 -28.04
CA PHE A 220 3.14 37.56 -29.31
C PHE A 220 4.06 36.39 -29.69
N THR A 221 3.47 35.22 -29.89
CA THR A 221 4.14 34.04 -30.48
C THR A 221 3.50 33.76 -31.82
N SER A 222 4.30 33.65 -32.88
CA SER A 222 3.77 33.21 -34.17
C SER A 222 3.23 31.79 -34.06
N ILE A 223 2.12 31.53 -34.75
CA ILE A 223 1.58 30.17 -34.88
C ILE A 223 2.61 29.39 -35.69
N THR A 224 3.20 28.36 -35.09
CA THR A 224 4.27 27.56 -35.72
C THR A 224 3.76 26.75 -36.90
N ASP A 225 2.50 26.32 -36.86
CA ASP A 225 1.86 25.49 -37.89
C ASP A 225 0.83 26.30 -38.69
N MET A 226 1.27 27.36 -39.35
CA MET A 226 0.43 28.03 -40.35
C MET A 226 0.16 27.07 -41.52
N PRO A 227 -1.08 27.02 -42.06
CA PRO A 227 -1.45 26.09 -43.13
C PRO A 227 -0.48 26.12 -44.32
N ASP A 228 -0.02 27.32 -44.72
CA ASP A 228 0.92 27.50 -45.83
C ASP A 228 2.30 26.89 -45.55
N VAL A 229 2.78 27.00 -44.30
CA VAL A 229 4.08 26.45 -43.87
C VAL A 229 4.00 24.92 -43.79
N VAL A 230 2.89 24.38 -43.27
CA VAL A 230 2.65 22.94 -43.22
C VAL A 230 2.57 22.37 -44.64
N GLN A 231 1.84 23.02 -45.54
CA GLN A 231 1.73 22.60 -46.92
C GLN A 231 3.07 22.66 -47.66
N ALA A 232 3.86 23.72 -47.47
CA ALA A 232 5.21 23.82 -48.02
C ALA A 232 6.13 22.70 -47.51
N LYS A 233 6.04 22.34 -46.23
CA LYS A 233 6.82 21.25 -45.64
C LYS A 233 6.43 19.88 -46.22
N ILE A 234 5.14 19.62 -46.39
CA ILE A 234 4.64 18.38 -47.00
C ILE A 234 5.12 18.28 -48.45
N ASN A 235 4.99 19.36 -49.22
CA ASN A 235 5.43 19.39 -50.61
C ASN A 235 6.95 19.18 -50.74
N ALA A 236 7.75 19.74 -49.83
CA ALA A 236 9.20 19.55 -49.82
C ALA A 236 9.60 18.09 -49.55
N LEU A 237 8.93 17.40 -48.63
CA LEU A 237 9.16 15.97 -48.37
C LEU A 237 8.78 15.09 -49.56
N GLN A 238 7.65 15.40 -50.21
CA GLN A 238 7.22 14.69 -51.42
C GLN A 238 8.19 14.88 -52.59
N LEU A 239 8.88 16.02 -52.67
CA LEU A 239 9.91 16.29 -53.68
C LEU A 239 11.26 15.64 -53.36
N SER A 240 11.57 15.37 -52.08
CA SER A 240 12.83 14.73 -51.69
C SER A 240 12.82 13.21 -51.79
N ASP A 241 11.64 12.59 -51.84
CA ASP A 241 11.44 11.15 -51.96
C ASP A 241 11.36 10.66 -53.45
N VAL A 242 11.66 11.55 -54.41
CA VAL A 242 11.87 11.24 -55.85
C VAL A 242 13.36 11.24 -56.16
#